data_AF-A0A956K250-F1
#
_entry.id   AF-A0A956K250-F1
#
_cell.length_a   1.000
_cell.length_b   1.000
_cell.length_c   1.000
_cell.angle_alpha   90.00
_cell.angle_beta   90.00
_cell.angle_gamma   90.00
#
_symmetry.space_group_name_H-M   'P 1'
#
loop_
_entity.id
_entity.type
_entity.pdbx_description
1 polymer ?
#
loop_
_entity_poly.entity_id
_entity_poly.type
_entity_poly.pdbx_seq_one_letter_code
_entity_poly.pdbx_strand_id
1 'polypeptide(L)'
;MVCRVVGADEQNVDEAVVARRAPLFTVAASISAPLRPAGSRNLKGLTMARGRPRAFLFAWNPAKFKESKWKTLDQLVADGGGDDDWSTSSGQPSEGDWAFGVKLGSQGKGIFARGRITKIAEPKRGHSGTVWIHWEKFLDPRVVENLLAFPKSRRSLSQHWTPQANGTEIKNFPLAELQRLWDDHVATVRGDAKLGEPRDLLVQIRKERHEYLLKYFGVKDEPGEVLPVSKWTASNKELERLKRGGSLWIVTVRPGNRLWLVGYYPSPKLEVHKTGDRYHLKSEPNEVAMCDITDSIGDLEFENRKRIDPRPGVMAQSAQTPGVLLPESAELLRRLTSNKQDGLVDHVFSLRANLDVVLRLPSDLTLAEAQDLAGFVKTLGVTPKPQPTRPRVSRPASAPGLGPSTKPPRGKRHALPKTVSVRGALKGKPSSGTRVGSGRGYVDVGLQLDGGATSTAIFMPAGLVMISKSTSTQNGLLVQDVRIVVPAKARTQWILAMYCANHDRSPADDSDEFEFGPVTQDPAFKDLFEILAGRTIPDDMTDSVQQAVWQITDGGGLTPETRAMLTALPLAE
;
A
#
# COMPACT_ATOMS: atom_id res chain seq x y z
N MET A 1 -21.60 -29.12 -0.73
CA MET A 1 -22.39 -28.34 0.25
C MET A 1 -21.71 -28.47 1.60
N VAL A 2 -21.29 -27.35 2.20
CA VAL A 2 -20.75 -27.34 3.57
C VAL A 2 -21.82 -26.70 4.44
N CYS A 3 -22.36 -27.44 5.40
CA CYS A 3 -23.41 -26.96 6.29
C CYS A 3 -22.77 -26.63 7.65
N ARG A 4 -22.94 -25.40 8.13
CA ARG A 4 -22.48 -24.99 9.47
C ARG A 4 -23.67 -24.46 10.24
N VAL A 5 -23.94 -25.06 11.40
CA VAL A 5 -24.95 -24.59 12.35
C VAL A 5 -24.29 -23.59 13.29
N VAL A 6 -24.89 -22.42 13.47
CA VAL A 6 -24.37 -21.39 14.38
C VAL A 6 -25.51 -20.98 15.33
N GLY A 7 -25.32 -21.22 16.63
CA GLY A 7 -26.28 -20.90 17.68
C GLY A 7 -25.60 -20.71 19.02
N ALA A 8 -26.14 -19.80 19.83
CA ALA A 8 -25.64 -19.44 21.17
C ALA A 8 -26.12 -20.44 22.23
N ASP A 9 -25.69 -21.70 22.15
CA ASP A 9 -25.47 -22.62 23.28
C ASP A 9 -25.00 -23.97 22.71
N GLU A 10 -23.74 -24.34 22.92
CA GLU A 10 -23.12 -25.55 22.34
C GLU A 10 -23.60 -26.87 22.97
N GLN A 11 -24.54 -26.85 23.92
CA GLN A 11 -24.87 -28.03 24.74
C GLN A 11 -26.15 -28.81 24.36
N ASN A 12 -26.85 -28.49 23.26
CA ASN A 12 -28.10 -29.20 22.94
C ASN A 12 -28.37 -29.35 21.42
N VAL A 13 -27.45 -29.98 20.69
CA VAL A 13 -27.73 -30.41 19.31
C VAL A 13 -27.88 -31.93 19.28
N ASP A 14 -29.12 -32.39 19.11
CA ASP A 14 -29.47 -33.81 18.94
C ASP A 14 -28.94 -34.31 17.58
N GLU A 15 -27.97 -35.24 17.58
CA GLU A 15 -27.26 -35.76 16.40
C GLU A 15 -28.13 -36.56 15.41
N ALA A 16 -29.41 -36.80 15.72
CA ALA A 16 -30.20 -37.82 15.05
C ALA A 16 -30.91 -37.41 13.74
N VAL A 17 -30.91 -36.12 13.34
CA VAL A 17 -31.74 -35.67 12.20
C VAL A 17 -31.03 -35.73 10.83
N VAL A 18 -29.69 -35.76 10.78
CA VAL A 18 -28.96 -35.61 9.50
C VAL A 18 -28.66 -36.94 8.79
N ALA A 19 -28.86 -38.09 9.45
CA ALA A 19 -28.30 -39.37 8.98
C ALA A 19 -29.23 -40.28 8.16
N ARG A 20 -30.44 -39.87 7.74
CA ARG A 20 -31.34 -40.79 7.00
C ARG A 20 -31.87 -40.22 5.67
N ARG A 21 -31.26 -40.76 4.59
CA ARG A 21 -31.69 -40.86 3.18
C ARG A 21 -31.34 -39.71 2.22
N ALA A 22 -30.16 -39.81 1.60
CA ALA A 22 -29.92 -39.61 0.15
C ALA A 22 -28.49 -40.09 -0.22
N PRO A 23 -28.26 -40.83 -1.32
CA PRO A 23 -27.00 -41.55 -1.54
C PRO A 23 -25.98 -40.79 -2.42
N LEU A 24 -25.87 -39.46 -2.32
CA LEU A 24 -25.02 -38.69 -3.26
C LEU A 24 -24.06 -37.64 -2.68
N PHE A 25 -23.98 -37.44 -1.36
CA PHE A 25 -23.09 -36.39 -0.82
C PHE A 25 -22.35 -36.83 0.45
N THR A 26 -21.02 -36.64 0.45
CA THR A 26 -20.16 -36.90 1.62
C THR A 26 -20.14 -35.66 2.51
N VAL A 27 -20.56 -35.81 3.76
CA VAL A 27 -20.41 -34.78 4.81
C VAL A 27 -19.16 -35.10 5.62
N ALA A 28 -18.15 -34.23 5.58
CA ALA A 28 -16.97 -34.34 6.44
C ALA A 28 -17.16 -33.41 7.66
N ALA A 29 -17.41 -34.00 8.83
CA ALA A 29 -17.29 -33.32 10.11
C ALA A 29 -15.87 -33.55 10.65
N SER A 30 -15.13 -32.49 10.97
CA SER A 30 -13.84 -32.57 11.68
C SER A 30 -14.00 -32.00 13.08
N ILE A 31 -13.93 -32.88 14.09
CA ILE A 31 -13.79 -32.52 15.51
C ILE A 31 -12.33 -32.81 15.87
N SER A 32 -11.56 -31.80 16.26
CA SER A 32 -10.19 -31.97 16.74
C SER A 32 -10.18 -32.21 18.26
N ALA A 33 -9.89 -33.44 18.67
CA ALA A 33 -9.48 -33.78 20.03
C ALA A 33 -8.00 -34.22 20.03
N PRO A 34 -7.20 -33.91 21.07
CA PRO A 34 -5.77 -34.18 21.07
C PRO A 34 -5.48 -35.66 21.41
N LEU A 35 -4.81 -36.36 20.50
CA LEU A 35 -4.28 -37.71 20.74
C LEU A 35 -2.83 -37.62 21.26
N ARG A 36 -2.60 -38.07 22.50
CA ARG A 36 -1.28 -38.59 22.95
C ARG A 36 -1.05 -39.96 22.33
N PRO A 37 0.22 -40.35 22.08
CA PRO A 37 0.66 -41.59 22.72
C PRO A 37 2.10 -41.56 23.25
N ALA A 38 2.29 -42.43 24.24
CA ALA A 38 3.53 -42.74 24.95
C ALA A 38 4.44 -43.69 24.15
N GLY A 39 5.72 -43.77 24.53
CA GLY A 39 6.57 -44.94 24.25
C GLY A 39 8.06 -44.63 24.09
N SER A 40 8.83 -44.75 25.17
CA SER A 40 10.30 -44.80 25.14
C SER A 40 10.80 -46.18 24.68
N ARG A 41 11.76 -46.25 23.76
CA ARG A 41 12.73 -47.37 23.68
C ARG A 41 14.12 -46.88 23.27
N ASN A 42 15.10 -47.42 24.00
CA ASN A 42 16.52 -47.13 23.96
C ASN A 42 17.20 -47.50 22.64
N LEU A 43 18.06 -46.61 22.15
CA LEU A 43 19.25 -46.95 21.36
C LEU A 43 20.46 -46.29 22.04
N LYS A 44 21.23 -47.11 22.75
CA LYS A 44 22.54 -46.76 23.31
C LYS A 44 23.60 -46.96 22.22
N GLY A 45 24.47 -45.96 22.06
CA GLY A 45 25.79 -46.13 21.45
C GLY A 45 26.12 -45.10 20.37
N LEU A 46 26.69 -43.96 20.80
CA LEU A 46 27.91 -43.30 20.27
C LEU A 46 27.97 -41.81 20.69
N THR A 47 28.80 -41.57 21.72
CA THR A 47 29.83 -40.50 21.78
C THR A 47 29.44 -39.02 22.01
N MET A 48 29.84 -38.53 23.19
CA MET A 48 30.20 -37.15 23.60
C MET A 48 29.13 -36.05 23.52
N ALA A 49 28.77 -35.52 24.70
CA ALA A 49 27.84 -34.40 24.87
C ALA A 49 28.30 -33.14 24.13
N ARG A 50 27.69 -32.84 22.97
CA ARG A 50 27.73 -31.49 22.39
C ARG A 50 26.51 -30.72 22.91
N GLY A 51 26.75 -29.82 23.85
CA GLY A 51 25.81 -28.72 24.10
C GLY A 51 25.52 -28.00 22.79
N ARG A 52 24.35 -27.37 22.66
CA ARG A 52 24.01 -26.58 21.47
C ARG A 52 25.13 -25.54 21.23
N PRO A 53 25.65 -25.40 19.99
CA PRO A 53 26.72 -24.46 19.70
C PRO A 53 26.28 -23.04 20.08
N ARG A 54 27.15 -22.34 20.80
CA ARG A 54 26.93 -20.97 21.28
C ARG A 54 27.40 -19.98 20.24
N ALA A 55 27.15 -18.69 20.47
CA ALA A 55 27.54 -17.63 19.54
C ALA A 55 28.22 -16.48 20.27
N PHE A 56 29.25 -15.91 19.63
CA PHE A 56 30.11 -14.89 20.23
C PHE A 56 30.37 -13.72 19.28
N LEU A 57 30.58 -12.53 19.86
CA LEU A 57 30.88 -11.30 19.14
C LEU A 57 32.39 -11.01 19.12
N PHE A 58 32.89 -10.61 17.95
CA PHE A 58 34.28 -10.23 17.69
C PHE A 58 34.30 -8.84 17.05
N ALA A 59 34.89 -7.87 17.74
CA ALA A 59 34.78 -6.45 17.41
C ALA A 59 35.95 -5.92 16.58
N TRP A 60 35.61 -5.27 15.47
CA TRP A 60 36.53 -4.47 14.67
C TRP A 60 36.24 -2.98 14.87
N ASN A 61 37.28 -2.18 15.12
CA ASN A 61 37.17 -0.73 15.25
C ASN A 61 38.22 -0.05 14.35
N PRO A 62 37.80 0.69 13.30
CA PRO A 62 38.73 1.30 12.34
C PRO A 62 39.69 2.30 13.01
N ALA A 63 39.25 2.99 14.06
CA ALA A 63 40.09 3.98 14.75
C ALA A 63 41.19 3.36 15.64
N LYS A 64 41.11 2.06 15.94
CA LYS A 64 42.06 1.34 16.81
C LYS A 64 42.93 0.32 16.06
N PHE A 65 42.63 0.05 14.79
CA PHE A 65 43.34 -0.94 13.99
C PHE A 65 44.43 -0.27 13.14
N LYS A 66 45.69 -0.71 13.29
CA LYS A 66 46.83 -0.13 12.55
C LYS A 66 46.97 -0.75 11.16
N GLU A 67 47.30 0.08 10.15
CA GLU A 67 47.47 -0.29 8.74
C GLU A 67 48.55 -1.36 8.48
N SER A 68 49.50 -1.57 9.39
CA SER A 68 50.58 -2.54 9.23
C SER A 68 50.15 -4.02 9.32
N LYS A 69 48.86 -4.32 9.50
CA LYS A 69 48.28 -5.67 9.44
C LYS A 69 47.53 -5.97 8.13
N TRP A 70 47.62 -5.10 7.14
CA TRP A 70 46.86 -5.21 5.90
C TRP A 70 47.50 -6.19 4.90
N LYS A 71 47.18 -7.47 5.10
CA LYS A 71 47.01 -8.47 4.03
C LYS A 71 45.73 -9.30 4.19
N THR A 72 45.01 -9.16 5.31
CA THR A 72 43.89 -10.05 5.65
C THR A 72 42.52 -9.43 5.38
N LEU A 73 42.27 -8.14 5.68
CA LEU A 73 40.92 -7.56 5.50
C LEU A 73 40.51 -7.47 4.02
N ASP A 74 41.35 -6.90 3.16
CA ASP A 74 41.06 -6.79 1.73
C ASP A 74 40.93 -8.18 1.08
N GLN A 75 41.73 -9.16 1.53
CA GLN A 75 41.64 -10.54 1.05
C GLN A 75 40.34 -11.21 1.48
N LEU A 76 39.95 -11.09 2.75
CA LEU A 76 38.66 -11.60 3.27
C LEU A 76 37.46 -10.95 2.57
N VAL A 77 37.58 -9.67 2.19
CA VAL A 77 36.54 -8.98 1.41
C VAL A 77 36.51 -9.49 -0.03
N ALA A 78 37.67 -9.62 -0.68
CA ALA A 78 37.77 -10.12 -2.05
C ALA A 78 37.27 -11.57 -2.18
N ASP A 79 37.61 -12.43 -1.23
CA ASP A 79 37.21 -13.84 -1.20
C ASP A 79 35.80 -14.02 -0.61
N GLY A 80 35.25 -12.97 0.02
CA GLY A 80 33.96 -13.00 0.69
C GLY A 80 33.92 -13.89 1.94
N GLY A 81 35.07 -14.26 2.49
CA GLY A 81 35.24 -15.21 3.59
C GLY A 81 36.69 -15.66 3.70
N GLY A 82 36.98 -16.54 4.65
CA GLY A 82 38.32 -17.10 4.87
C GLY A 82 38.73 -17.16 6.33
N ASP A 83 39.91 -17.72 6.58
CA ASP A 83 40.44 -17.92 7.92
C ASP A 83 41.18 -16.68 8.43
N ASP A 84 40.91 -16.29 9.67
CA ASP A 84 41.56 -15.16 10.34
C ASP A 84 41.72 -15.41 11.84
N ASP A 85 42.78 -14.87 12.44
CA ASP A 85 43.03 -14.98 13.88
C ASP A 85 42.54 -13.72 14.63
N TRP A 86 41.87 -13.95 15.75
CA TRP A 86 41.26 -12.90 16.56
C TRP A 86 41.65 -13.06 18.02
N SER A 87 42.16 -11.97 18.60
CA SER A 87 42.35 -11.91 20.05
C SER A 87 41.01 -12.06 20.78
N THR A 88 40.98 -12.85 21.84
CA THR A 88 39.86 -13.00 22.78
C THR A 88 40.34 -12.80 24.20
N SER A 89 39.63 -11.99 24.98
CA SER A 89 39.87 -11.90 26.43
C SER A 89 38.99 -12.89 27.20
N SER A 90 38.10 -13.59 26.51
CA SER A 90 37.18 -14.58 27.07
C SER A 90 37.74 -15.98 26.85
N GLY A 91 37.74 -16.79 27.92
CA GLY A 91 37.99 -18.23 27.86
C GLY A 91 36.73 -19.07 27.57
N GLN A 92 35.60 -18.41 27.27
CA GLN A 92 34.33 -19.08 27.03
C GLN A 92 34.18 -19.69 25.64
N PRO A 93 34.63 -19.07 24.53
CA PRO A 93 34.44 -19.64 23.20
C PRO A 93 35.07 -21.03 23.09
N SER A 94 34.47 -21.92 22.30
CA SER A 94 34.98 -23.28 22.05
C SER A 94 34.98 -23.59 20.55
N GLU A 95 35.78 -24.58 20.13
CA GLU A 95 35.76 -25.04 18.74
C GLU A 95 34.35 -25.49 18.33
N GLY A 96 33.90 -25.05 17.15
CA GLY A 96 32.55 -25.27 16.65
C GLY A 96 31.51 -24.23 17.07
N ASP A 97 31.82 -23.32 17.99
CA ASP A 97 30.93 -22.18 18.31
C ASP A 97 30.87 -21.19 17.13
N TRP A 98 29.78 -20.43 17.07
CA TRP A 98 29.56 -19.38 16.07
C TRP A 98 30.30 -18.09 16.43
N ALA A 99 30.87 -17.46 15.42
CA ALA A 99 31.49 -16.14 15.53
C ALA A 99 30.73 -15.13 14.65
N PHE A 100 30.48 -13.95 15.21
CA PHE A 100 29.92 -12.81 14.48
C PHE A 100 30.85 -11.59 14.59
N GLY A 101 31.28 -11.07 13.45
CA GLY A 101 32.09 -9.87 13.34
C GLY A 101 31.22 -8.61 13.49
N VAL A 102 31.59 -7.70 14.39
CA VAL A 102 30.86 -6.44 14.64
C VAL A 102 31.74 -5.21 14.46
N LYS A 103 31.27 -4.23 13.67
CA LYS A 103 31.91 -2.93 13.54
C LYS A 103 31.52 -2.04 14.72
N LEU A 104 32.52 -1.46 15.37
CA LEU A 104 32.37 -0.45 16.41
C LEU A 104 32.91 0.91 15.92
N GLY A 105 32.54 1.98 16.63
CA GLY A 105 32.96 3.36 16.30
C GLY A 105 31.79 4.29 15.97
N SER A 106 32.09 5.54 15.61
CA SER A 106 31.10 6.58 15.24
C SER A 106 30.69 6.53 13.77
N GLN A 107 31.49 5.90 12.90
CA GLN A 107 31.31 5.81 11.45
C GLN A 107 30.39 4.62 11.04
N GLY A 108 29.30 4.43 11.80
CA GLY A 108 28.39 3.28 11.66
C GLY A 108 28.79 2.06 12.50
N LYS A 109 27.79 1.31 12.96
CA LYS A 109 27.93 0.08 13.77
C LYS A 109 26.99 -0.98 13.24
N GLY A 110 27.41 -2.25 13.29
CA GLY A 110 26.59 -3.38 12.88
C GLY A 110 27.39 -4.65 12.70
N ILE A 111 26.71 -5.73 12.34
CA ILE A 111 27.33 -7.04 12.07
C ILE A 111 27.78 -7.06 10.61
N PHE A 112 28.99 -7.55 10.34
CA PHE A 112 29.58 -7.57 8.99
C PHE A 112 30.18 -8.94 8.59
N ALA A 113 30.24 -9.90 9.51
CA ALA A 113 30.72 -11.24 9.20
C ALA A 113 30.06 -12.31 10.07
N ARG A 114 29.95 -13.53 9.53
CA ARG A 114 29.59 -14.75 10.26
C ARG A 114 30.57 -15.87 9.92
N GLY A 115 30.97 -16.61 10.94
CA GLY A 115 31.90 -17.72 10.80
C GLY A 115 31.81 -18.75 11.93
N ARG A 116 32.77 -19.67 11.93
CA ARG A 116 32.95 -20.71 12.94
C ARG A 116 34.31 -20.61 13.58
N ILE A 117 34.36 -20.82 14.89
CA ILE A 117 35.63 -20.96 15.59
C ILE A 117 36.20 -22.35 15.25
N THR A 118 37.36 -22.38 14.61
CA THR A 118 38.01 -23.61 14.15
C THR A 118 39.12 -24.07 15.07
N LYS A 119 39.76 -23.15 15.78
CA LYS A 119 40.85 -23.45 16.71
C LYS A 119 40.94 -22.41 17.81
N ILE A 120 41.39 -22.82 18.99
CA ILE A 120 41.68 -21.92 20.11
C ILE A 120 43.10 -22.16 20.60
N ALA A 121 43.85 -21.08 20.82
CA ALA A 121 45.09 -21.11 21.59
C ALA A 121 44.81 -20.55 22.98
N GLU A 122 45.23 -21.30 23.99
CA GLU A 122 45.14 -20.86 25.37
C GLU A 122 45.93 -19.57 25.59
N PRO A 123 45.40 -18.62 26.39
CA PRO A 123 46.14 -17.42 26.75
C PRO A 123 47.44 -17.79 27.48
N LYS A 124 48.58 -17.29 26.98
CA LYS A 124 49.83 -17.26 27.76
C LYS A 124 49.69 -16.20 28.86
N ARG A 125 50.35 -16.43 30.00
CA ARG A 125 50.27 -15.55 31.20
C ARG A 125 50.43 -14.07 30.81
N GLY A 126 49.40 -13.25 31.05
CA GLY A 126 49.41 -11.82 30.74
C GLY A 126 48.97 -11.42 29.32
N HIS A 127 48.60 -12.37 28.45
CA HIS A 127 48.15 -12.11 27.07
C HIS A 127 46.71 -12.58 26.85
N SER A 128 45.99 -11.89 25.96
CA SER A 128 44.69 -12.36 25.45
C SER A 128 44.86 -13.71 24.74
N GLY A 129 43.87 -14.60 24.88
CA GLY A 129 43.80 -15.81 24.06
C GLY A 129 43.67 -15.46 22.58
N THR A 130 43.92 -16.43 21.71
CA THR A 130 43.72 -16.26 20.26
C THR A 130 42.76 -17.33 19.77
N VAL A 131 41.75 -16.94 19.02
CA VAL A 131 40.86 -17.86 18.30
C VAL A 131 41.12 -17.74 16.81
N TRP A 132 41.06 -18.86 16.09
CA TRP A 132 40.97 -18.86 14.64
C TRP A 132 39.51 -19.00 14.25
N ILE A 133 39.08 -18.13 13.35
CA ILE A 133 37.71 -18.06 12.87
C ILE A 133 37.76 -18.29 11.37
N HIS A 134 37.01 -19.28 10.91
CA HIS A 134 36.69 -19.43 9.50
C HIS A 134 35.43 -18.60 9.20
N TRP A 135 35.60 -17.47 8.51
CA TRP A 135 34.49 -16.63 8.08
C TRP A 135 33.82 -17.24 6.85
N GLU A 136 32.60 -17.74 7.04
CA GLU A 136 31.79 -18.30 5.95
C GLU A 136 31.28 -17.21 5.00
N LYS A 137 30.91 -16.06 5.57
CA LYS A 137 30.40 -14.89 4.85
C LYS A 137 30.97 -13.64 5.47
N PHE A 138 31.66 -12.85 4.67
CA PHE A 138 32.32 -11.62 5.06
C PHE A 138 31.90 -10.48 4.12
N LEU A 139 31.48 -9.35 4.68
CA LEU A 139 31.15 -8.13 3.93
C LEU A 139 32.11 -7.01 4.33
N ASP A 140 32.41 -6.11 3.41
CA ASP A 140 33.31 -4.99 3.69
C ASP A 140 32.74 -4.08 4.79
N PRO A 141 33.33 -4.04 6.00
CA PRO A 141 32.81 -3.23 7.10
C PRO A 141 33.05 -1.72 6.90
N ARG A 142 33.80 -1.30 5.88
CA ARG A 142 34.02 0.12 5.55
C ARG A 142 32.77 0.76 4.94
N VAL A 143 31.98 -0.03 4.21
CA VAL A 143 30.71 0.39 3.58
C VAL A 143 29.58 0.25 4.61
N VAL A 144 28.85 1.33 4.88
CA VAL A 144 27.82 1.33 5.95
C VAL A 144 26.64 0.45 5.59
N GLU A 145 26.29 0.38 4.31
CA GLU A 145 25.20 -0.41 3.75
C GLU A 145 25.44 -1.92 3.89
N ASN A 146 26.71 -2.33 4.03
CA ASN A 146 27.08 -3.71 4.27
C ASN A 146 26.83 -4.17 5.71
N LEU A 147 26.49 -3.26 6.62
CA LEU A 147 26.34 -3.56 8.04
C LEU A 147 24.91 -3.96 8.36
N LEU A 148 24.72 -5.18 8.87
CA LEU A 148 23.45 -5.58 9.46
C LEU A 148 23.26 -4.82 10.77
N ALA A 149 22.19 -4.02 10.85
CA ALA A 149 21.82 -3.30 12.06
C ALA A 149 21.57 -4.29 13.22
N PHE A 150 21.97 -3.91 14.43
CA PHE A 150 21.75 -4.77 15.60
C PHE A 150 20.25 -5.06 15.81
N PRO A 151 19.85 -6.34 15.91
CA PRO A 151 18.45 -6.70 16.06
C PRO A 151 17.82 -6.03 17.29
N LYS A 152 16.65 -5.39 17.09
CA LYS A 152 15.85 -4.77 18.15
C LYS A 152 14.57 -5.60 18.38
N SER A 153 14.60 -6.52 19.33
CA SER A 153 13.45 -7.31 19.78
C SER A 153 13.34 -7.26 21.31
N ARG A 154 12.15 -7.52 21.89
CA ARG A 154 12.00 -7.59 23.36
C ARG A 154 13.02 -8.54 24.02
N ARG A 155 13.46 -9.56 23.30
CA ARG A 155 14.47 -10.54 23.73
C ARG A 155 15.91 -10.05 23.53
N SER A 156 16.14 -9.09 22.62
CA SER A 156 17.47 -8.51 22.37
C SER A 156 17.82 -7.30 23.24
N LEU A 157 16.85 -6.74 24.00
CA LEU A 157 17.07 -5.55 24.85
C LEU A 157 18.14 -5.77 25.93
N SER A 158 18.35 -7.01 26.37
CA SER A 158 19.40 -7.37 27.33
C SER A 158 20.71 -7.83 26.67
N GLN A 159 20.74 -8.00 25.34
CA GLN A 159 21.96 -8.36 24.63
C GLN A 159 22.83 -7.13 24.37
N HIS A 160 24.08 -7.18 24.82
CA HIS A 160 25.05 -6.14 24.53
C HIS A 160 25.75 -6.41 23.18
N TRP A 161 25.36 -5.66 22.15
CA TRP A 161 25.87 -5.83 20.77
C TRP A 161 27.17 -5.07 20.48
N THR A 162 27.61 -4.22 21.40
CA THR A 162 28.80 -3.35 21.26
C THR A 162 29.86 -3.71 22.29
N PRO A 163 30.42 -4.93 22.24
CA PRO A 163 31.21 -5.47 23.32
C PRO A 163 32.46 -4.63 23.62
N GLN A 164 32.80 -4.54 24.89
CA GLN A 164 34.07 -3.93 25.32
C GLN A 164 35.27 -4.87 25.13
N ALA A 165 35.02 -6.17 24.90
CA ALA A 165 36.04 -7.19 24.74
C ALA A 165 35.59 -8.27 23.73
N ASN A 166 36.54 -8.80 22.96
CA ASN A 166 36.28 -9.88 22.00
C ASN A 166 35.94 -11.19 22.72
N GLY A 167 35.08 -12.01 22.11
CA GLY A 167 34.60 -13.26 22.69
C GLY A 167 33.44 -13.07 23.67
N THR A 168 32.64 -12.02 23.48
CA THR A 168 31.42 -11.77 24.29
C THR A 168 30.27 -12.65 23.78
N GLU A 169 29.67 -13.44 24.67
CA GLU A 169 28.59 -14.38 24.33
C GLU A 169 27.26 -13.67 23.97
N ILE A 170 26.53 -14.25 23.02
CA ILE A 170 25.15 -13.90 22.66
C ILE A 170 24.20 -14.79 23.47
N LYS A 171 23.63 -14.28 24.56
CA LYS A 171 22.90 -15.10 25.55
C LYS A 171 21.39 -15.14 25.34
N ASN A 172 20.80 -14.05 24.86
CA ASN A 172 19.34 -13.84 24.90
C ASN A 172 18.69 -13.67 23.52
N PHE A 173 19.46 -13.83 22.45
CA PHE A 173 18.96 -13.75 21.07
C PHE A 173 18.88 -15.15 20.43
N PRO A 174 17.75 -15.56 19.83
CA PRO A 174 17.67 -16.85 19.15
C PRO A 174 18.69 -16.94 18.02
N LEU A 175 19.66 -17.84 18.14
CA LEU A 175 20.74 -18.00 17.15
C LEU A 175 20.23 -18.24 15.73
N ALA A 176 19.21 -19.10 15.58
CA ALA A 176 18.59 -19.37 14.28
C ALA A 176 17.99 -18.11 13.63
N GLU A 177 17.45 -17.20 14.44
CA GLU A 177 16.93 -15.92 13.96
C GLU A 177 18.08 -15.00 13.50
N LEU A 178 19.18 -14.97 14.25
CA LEU A 178 20.34 -14.14 13.90
C LEU A 178 20.99 -14.62 12.60
N GLN A 179 21.11 -15.94 12.45
CA GLN A 179 21.63 -16.56 11.24
C GLN A 179 20.76 -16.25 10.04
N ARG A 180 19.43 -16.33 10.18
CA ARG A 180 18.50 -15.96 9.12
C ARG A 180 18.62 -14.48 8.74
N LEU A 181 18.62 -13.58 9.73
CA LEU A 181 18.79 -12.14 9.49
C LEU A 181 20.12 -11.84 8.77
N TRP A 182 21.19 -12.55 9.16
CA TRP A 182 22.48 -12.45 8.51
C TRP A 182 22.48 -12.96 7.08
N ASP A 183 21.91 -14.14 6.84
CA ASP A 183 21.84 -14.73 5.50
C ASP A 183 21.01 -13.88 4.54
N ASP A 184 19.86 -13.36 5.00
CA ASP A 184 19.01 -12.43 4.26
C ASP A 184 19.76 -11.13 3.91
N HIS A 185 20.53 -10.60 4.87
CA HIS A 185 21.32 -9.39 4.70
C HIS A 185 22.46 -9.58 3.69
N VAL A 186 23.24 -10.66 3.80
CA VAL A 186 24.31 -10.97 2.85
C VAL A 186 23.78 -11.19 1.44
N ALA A 187 22.66 -11.91 1.30
CA ALA A 187 22.01 -12.11 0.01
C ALA A 187 21.57 -10.77 -0.61
N THR A 188 21.06 -9.85 0.22
CA THR A 188 20.68 -8.50 -0.22
C THR A 188 21.89 -7.68 -0.68
N VAL A 189 23.00 -7.72 0.05
CA VAL A 189 24.20 -6.92 -0.22
C VAL A 189 24.96 -7.42 -1.45
N ARG A 190 25.12 -8.74 -1.62
CA ARG A 190 25.90 -9.33 -2.73
C ARG A 190 25.16 -9.39 -4.06
N GLY A 191 23.87 -9.09 -4.08
CA GLY A 191 23.03 -9.34 -5.26
C GLY A 191 22.82 -10.82 -5.58
N ASP A 192 23.39 -11.74 -4.78
CA ASP A 192 23.25 -13.20 -4.87
C ASP A 192 21.92 -13.71 -4.32
N ALA A 193 21.12 -12.84 -3.69
CA ALA A 193 19.71 -13.13 -3.56
C ALA A 193 19.17 -13.39 -4.98
N LYS A 194 18.76 -14.64 -5.26
CA LYS A 194 17.53 -14.82 -6.03
C LYS A 194 16.56 -13.79 -5.44
N LEU A 195 16.25 -12.75 -6.21
CA LEU A 195 15.60 -11.53 -5.74
C LEU A 195 14.50 -11.94 -4.76
N GLY A 196 14.65 -11.56 -3.49
CA GLY A 196 13.84 -12.13 -2.40
C GLY A 196 12.35 -12.05 -2.68
N GLU A 197 11.61 -13.04 -2.15
CA GLU A 197 10.19 -13.24 -2.41
C GLU A 197 9.36 -11.93 -2.28
N PRO A 198 8.34 -11.74 -3.14
CA PRO A 198 7.41 -10.61 -3.08
C PRO A 198 6.84 -10.45 -1.66
N ARG A 199 6.86 -9.23 -1.09
CA ARG A 199 6.37 -9.00 0.29
C ARG A 199 5.06 -8.24 0.32
N ASP A 200 4.10 -8.79 1.06
CA ASP A 200 2.80 -8.17 1.28
C ASP A 200 2.88 -7.08 2.36
N LEU A 201 2.42 -5.88 2.04
CA LEU A 201 2.34 -4.75 2.96
C LEU A 201 0.89 -4.50 3.36
N LEU A 202 0.65 -4.23 4.64
CA LEU A 202 -0.62 -3.68 5.12
C LEU A 202 -0.41 -2.21 5.50
N VAL A 203 -1.29 -1.35 5.00
CA VAL A 203 -1.30 0.08 5.29
C VAL A 203 -2.66 0.46 5.83
N GLN A 204 -2.66 1.19 6.94
CA GLN A 204 -3.87 1.83 7.43
C GLN A 204 -4.01 3.22 6.80
N ILE A 205 -5.19 3.50 6.24
CA ILE A 205 -5.54 4.86 5.84
C ILE A 205 -6.28 5.57 6.97
N ARG A 206 -6.10 6.89 7.03
CA ARG A 206 -6.85 7.73 7.97
C ARG A 206 -8.32 7.77 7.61
N LYS A 207 -9.18 7.96 8.61
CA LYS A 207 -10.63 8.07 8.43
C LYS A 207 -10.98 9.17 7.43
N GLU A 208 -10.34 10.32 7.53
CA GLU A 208 -10.61 11.47 6.64
C GLU A 208 -10.24 11.13 5.18
N ARG A 209 -9.17 10.36 4.97
CA ARG A 209 -8.79 9.90 3.63
C ARG A 209 -9.79 8.87 3.08
N HIS A 210 -10.29 7.97 3.93
CA HIS A 210 -11.34 7.01 3.57
C HIS A 210 -12.64 7.72 3.16
N GLU A 211 -13.12 8.65 3.99
CA GLU A 211 -14.31 9.45 3.72
C GLU A 211 -14.17 10.30 2.44
N TYR A 212 -12.99 10.86 2.20
CA TYR A 212 -12.65 11.53 0.94
C TYR A 212 -12.83 10.58 -0.25
N LEU A 213 -12.28 9.37 -0.19
CA LEU A 213 -12.35 8.40 -1.29
C LEU A 213 -13.79 7.94 -1.56
N LEU A 214 -14.58 7.72 -0.52
CA LEU A 214 -16.00 7.39 -0.65
C LEU A 214 -16.78 8.48 -1.39
N LYS A 215 -16.61 9.74 -0.96
CA LYS A 215 -17.24 10.90 -1.63
C LYS A 215 -16.74 11.09 -3.05
N TYR A 216 -15.45 10.85 -3.30
CA TYR A 216 -14.84 10.96 -4.62
C TYR A 216 -15.40 9.93 -5.61
N PHE A 217 -15.60 8.69 -5.17
CA PHE A 217 -16.11 7.62 -6.05
C PHE A 217 -17.63 7.44 -6.00
N GLY A 218 -18.35 8.19 -5.15
CA GLY A 218 -19.79 8.02 -4.96
C GLY A 218 -20.15 6.66 -4.35
N VAL A 219 -19.27 6.12 -3.52
CA VAL A 219 -19.39 4.79 -2.91
C VAL A 219 -19.93 4.94 -1.49
N LYS A 220 -20.88 4.08 -1.10
CA LYS A 220 -21.43 4.08 0.25
C LYS A 220 -20.42 3.51 1.24
N ASP A 221 -20.44 4.03 2.47
CA ASP A 221 -19.56 3.58 3.56
C ASP A 221 -20.09 2.31 4.25
N GLU A 222 -20.22 1.22 3.51
CA GLU A 222 -20.76 -0.06 4.00
C GLU A 222 -19.97 -1.28 3.49
N PRO A 223 -19.85 -2.37 4.26
CA PRO A 223 -19.24 -3.60 3.77
C PRO A 223 -19.99 -4.14 2.54
N GLY A 224 -19.24 -4.68 1.59
CA GLY A 224 -19.75 -5.20 0.31
C GLY A 224 -19.56 -4.25 -0.87
N GLU A 225 -19.40 -2.95 -0.62
CA GLU A 225 -19.12 -1.93 -1.62
C GLU A 225 -17.64 -1.93 -2.02
N VAL A 226 -17.32 -1.57 -3.27
CA VAL A 226 -15.94 -1.57 -3.80
C VAL A 226 -15.46 -0.14 -3.94
N LEU A 227 -14.29 0.18 -3.36
CA LEU A 227 -13.58 1.43 -3.63
C LEU A 227 -12.63 1.23 -4.81
N PRO A 228 -12.92 1.74 -6.02
CA PRO A 228 -12.16 1.44 -7.24
C PRO A 228 -10.92 2.34 -7.37
N VAL A 229 -10.18 2.51 -6.29
CA VAL A 229 -8.91 3.26 -6.30
C VAL A 229 -7.91 2.47 -7.13
N SER A 230 -7.09 3.13 -7.92
CA SER A 230 -5.98 2.52 -8.69
C SER A 230 -4.64 3.18 -8.41
N LYS A 231 -4.65 4.26 -7.62
CA LYS A 231 -3.50 5.12 -7.36
C LYS A 231 -3.41 5.55 -5.91
N TRP A 232 -2.22 5.40 -5.35
CA TRP A 232 -1.90 5.82 -3.98
C TRP A 232 -0.69 6.71 -3.97
N THR A 233 -0.72 7.75 -3.14
CA THR A 233 0.45 8.60 -2.88
C THR A 233 0.74 8.60 -1.40
N ALA A 234 2.01 8.42 -1.04
CA ALA A 234 2.47 8.40 0.34
C ALA A 234 3.94 8.83 0.42
N SER A 235 4.38 9.25 1.60
CA SER A 235 5.76 9.72 1.85
C SER A 235 6.63 8.72 2.62
N ASN A 236 6.13 7.49 2.83
CA ASN A 236 6.85 6.51 3.63
C ASN A 236 7.78 5.62 2.78
N LYS A 237 9.07 5.62 3.11
CA LYS A 237 10.12 4.84 2.43
C LYS A 237 9.95 3.32 2.50
N GLU A 238 9.20 2.77 3.46
CA GLU A 238 8.90 1.33 3.52
C GLU A 238 8.13 0.84 2.29
N LEU A 239 7.46 1.74 1.55
CA LEU A 239 6.81 1.41 0.28
C LEU A 239 7.81 1.00 -0.81
N GLU A 240 9.09 1.35 -0.69
CA GLU A 240 10.14 0.88 -1.61
C GLU A 240 10.25 -0.64 -1.66
N ARG A 241 9.77 -1.34 -0.64
CA ARG A 241 9.69 -2.80 -0.64
C ARG A 241 8.86 -3.34 -1.80
N LEU A 242 7.83 -2.61 -2.23
CA LEU A 242 6.97 -2.99 -3.36
C LEU A 242 7.68 -2.86 -4.72
N LYS A 243 8.85 -2.21 -4.82
CA LYS A 243 9.69 -2.23 -6.04
C LYS A 243 10.07 -3.66 -6.45
N ARG A 244 10.09 -4.59 -5.49
CA ARG A 244 10.48 -6.00 -5.65
C ARG A 244 9.28 -6.91 -5.89
N GLY A 245 8.08 -6.35 -6.09
CA GLY A 245 6.82 -7.08 -6.15
C GLY A 245 6.14 -7.24 -4.78
N GLY A 246 5.00 -7.91 -4.75
CA GLY A 246 4.20 -8.15 -3.54
C GLY A 246 2.85 -7.45 -3.64
N SER A 247 2.00 -7.57 -2.63
CA SER A 247 0.71 -6.89 -2.65
C SER A 247 0.62 -5.81 -1.59
N LEU A 248 -0.20 -4.80 -1.86
CA LEU A 248 -0.57 -3.77 -0.89
C LEU A 248 -2.00 -4.01 -0.43
N TRP A 249 -2.18 -4.15 0.87
CA TRP A 249 -3.45 -4.28 1.55
C TRP A 249 -3.76 -2.96 2.26
N ILE A 250 -4.95 -2.42 2.05
CA ILE A 250 -5.37 -1.17 2.68
C ILE A 250 -6.48 -1.46 3.67
N VAL A 251 -6.32 -0.96 4.90
CA VAL A 251 -7.32 -1.08 5.97
C VAL A 251 -7.70 0.29 6.52
N THR A 252 -8.87 0.37 7.14
CA THR A 252 -9.31 1.55 7.91
C THR A 252 -9.88 1.10 9.26
N VAL A 253 -9.67 1.92 10.29
CA VAL A 253 -10.23 1.68 11.63
C VAL A 253 -11.58 2.38 11.74
N ARG A 254 -12.57 1.66 12.25
CA ARG A 254 -13.95 2.11 12.41
C ARG A 254 -14.32 2.23 13.90
N PRO A 255 -15.39 2.96 14.26
CA PRO A 255 -15.88 3.02 15.63
C PRO A 255 -16.08 1.62 16.23
N GLY A 256 -15.79 1.48 17.53
CA GLY A 256 -15.83 0.19 18.23
C GLY A 256 -14.61 -0.70 17.99
N ASN A 257 -13.45 -0.14 17.61
CA ASN A 257 -12.20 -0.87 17.31
C ASN A 257 -12.35 -1.89 16.18
N ARG A 258 -13.28 -1.66 15.25
CA ARG A 258 -13.49 -2.51 14.10
C ARG A 258 -12.43 -2.21 13.04
N LEU A 259 -11.92 -3.24 12.37
CA LEU A 259 -10.94 -3.09 11.29
C LEU A 259 -11.59 -3.53 9.99
N TRP A 260 -11.66 -2.61 9.03
CA TRP A 260 -12.18 -2.91 7.71
C TRP A 260 -11.04 -3.00 6.70
N LEU A 261 -11.03 -4.07 5.91
CA LEU A 261 -10.25 -4.11 4.68
C LEU A 261 -10.98 -3.27 3.64
N VAL A 262 -10.27 -2.37 2.98
CA VAL A 262 -10.86 -1.43 2.00
C VAL A 262 -10.22 -1.48 0.62
N GLY A 263 -9.13 -2.23 0.46
CA GLY A 263 -8.59 -2.53 -0.86
C GLY A 263 -7.43 -3.50 -0.85
N TYR A 264 -7.25 -4.16 -1.99
CA TYR A 264 -6.16 -5.08 -2.27
C TYR A 264 -5.56 -4.76 -3.64
N TYR A 265 -4.24 -4.61 -3.68
CA TYR A 265 -3.50 -4.22 -4.87
C TYR A 265 -2.37 -5.21 -5.09
N PRO A 266 -2.56 -6.22 -5.95
CA PRO A 266 -1.50 -7.15 -6.29
C PRO A 266 -0.46 -6.46 -7.17
N SER A 267 0.81 -6.60 -6.82
CA SER A 267 1.96 -6.12 -7.60
C SER A 267 1.83 -4.66 -8.09
N PRO A 268 1.59 -3.69 -7.18
CA PRO A 268 1.47 -2.30 -7.57
C PRO A 268 2.82 -1.78 -8.09
N LYS A 269 2.79 -1.02 -9.18
CA LYS A 269 3.96 -0.33 -9.73
C LYS A 269 4.29 0.88 -8.87
N LEU A 270 5.50 0.91 -8.32
CA LEU A 270 5.99 2.03 -7.53
C LEU A 270 6.82 2.99 -8.39
N GLU A 271 6.44 4.25 -8.40
CA GLU A 271 7.21 5.38 -8.94
C GLU A 271 7.65 6.28 -7.79
N VAL A 272 8.92 6.70 -7.79
CA VAL A 272 9.47 7.62 -6.78
C VAL A 272 9.55 9.02 -7.38
N HIS A 273 9.03 10.02 -6.67
CA HIS A 273 9.12 11.41 -7.09
C HIS A 273 10.59 11.88 -7.15
N LYS A 274 10.91 12.85 -8.02
CA LYS A 274 12.30 13.30 -8.29
C LYS A 274 13.08 13.72 -7.04
N THR A 275 12.38 14.24 -6.04
CA THR A 275 12.93 14.68 -4.75
C THR A 275 13.16 13.56 -3.73
N GLY A 276 12.71 12.32 -4.02
CA GLY A 276 12.92 11.15 -3.17
C GLY A 276 12.05 11.07 -1.91
N ASP A 277 11.16 12.04 -1.68
CA ASP A 277 10.32 12.19 -0.48
C ASP A 277 8.87 11.68 -0.67
N ARG A 278 8.49 11.35 -1.91
CA ARG A 278 7.13 10.90 -2.27
C ARG A 278 7.15 9.66 -3.16
N TYR A 279 6.21 8.78 -2.90
CA TYR A 279 5.98 7.51 -3.57
C TYR A 279 4.59 7.50 -4.18
N HIS A 280 4.52 7.18 -5.48
CA HIS A 280 3.29 7.00 -6.24
C HIS A 280 3.14 5.52 -6.59
N LEU A 281 2.08 4.89 -6.10
CA LEU A 281 1.73 3.52 -6.47
C LEU A 281 0.64 3.54 -7.51
N LYS A 282 0.80 2.75 -8.57
CA LYS A 282 -0.18 2.54 -9.63
C LYS A 282 -0.49 1.05 -9.74
N SER A 283 -1.76 0.69 -9.80
CA SER A 283 -2.23 -0.68 -10.01
C SER A 283 -3.46 -0.67 -10.92
N GLU A 284 -3.97 -1.85 -11.26
CA GLU A 284 -5.36 -1.96 -11.71
C GLU A 284 -6.31 -1.45 -10.60
N PRO A 285 -7.52 -0.98 -10.97
CA PRO A 285 -8.54 -0.60 -9.98
C PRO A 285 -8.82 -1.73 -9.01
N ASN A 286 -8.96 -1.40 -7.72
CA ASN A 286 -9.34 -2.38 -6.72
C ASN A 286 -10.73 -2.96 -7.01
N GLU A 287 -10.81 -4.28 -7.04
CA GLU A 287 -12.06 -5.04 -7.21
C GLU A 287 -12.53 -5.68 -5.90
N VAL A 288 -11.72 -5.62 -4.84
CA VAL A 288 -12.05 -6.19 -3.54
C VAL A 288 -13.05 -5.28 -2.83
N ALA A 289 -14.20 -5.86 -2.49
CA ALA A 289 -15.21 -5.20 -1.68
C ALA A 289 -14.69 -4.95 -0.27
N MET A 290 -15.06 -3.79 0.28
CA MET A 290 -14.81 -3.47 1.66
C MET A 290 -15.43 -4.54 2.56
N CYS A 291 -14.69 -5.06 3.52
CA CYS A 291 -15.20 -6.08 4.41
C CYS A 291 -14.69 -5.87 5.83
N ASP A 292 -15.51 -6.29 6.78
CA ASP A 292 -15.12 -6.30 8.19
C ASP A 292 -14.22 -7.51 8.45
N ILE A 293 -12.98 -7.24 8.88
CA ILE A 293 -11.98 -8.26 9.21
C ILE A 293 -11.67 -8.27 10.72
N THR A 294 -12.56 -7.72 11.55
CA THR A 294 -12.34 -7.55 12.99
C THR A 294 -12.04 -8.88 13.69
N ASP A 295 -12.75 -9.95 13.34
CA ASP A 295 -12.56 -11.28 13.94
C ASP A 295 -11.20 -11.89 13.58
N SER A 296 -10.57 -11.44 12.51
CA SER A 296 -9.26 -11.93 12.04
C SER A 296 -8.08 -11.15 12.63
N ILE A 297 -8.30 -10.06 13.38
CA ILE A 297 -7.22 -9.24 13.95
C ILE A 297 -6.26 -10.08 14.81
N GLY A 298 -6.78 -11.08 15.53
CA GLY A 298 -6.00 -11.97 16.39
C GLY A 298 -4.99 -12.85 15.64
N ASP A 299 -5.21 -13.06 14.34
CA ASP A 299 -4.45 -13.94 13.45
C ASP A 299 -3.57 -13.16 12.45
N LEU A 300 -3.68 -11.83 12.45
CA LEU A 300 -2.89 -10.94 11.59
C LEU A 300 -1.64 -10.45 12.32
N GLU A 301 -0.48 -10.83 11.79
CA GLU A 301 0.83 -10.53 12.35
C GLU A 301 1.78 -9.93 11.30
N PHE A 302 2.60 -8.98 11.74
CA PHE A 302 3.69 -8.44 10.95
C PHE A 302 4.98 -9.25 11.14
N GLU A 303 5.95 -9.12 10.24
CA GLU A 303 7.26 -9.78 10.35
C GLU A 303 8.01 -9.47 11.65
N ASN A 304 7.76 -8.29 12.24
CA ASN A 304 8.31 -7.89 13.54
C ASN A 304 7.58 -8.53 14.74
N ARG A 305 6.65 -9.48 14.48
CA ARG A 305 5.77 -10.17 15.43
C ARG A 305 4.89 -9.26 16.27
N LYS A 306 4.67 -8.02 15.81
CA LYS A 306 3.61 -7.17 16.35
C LYS A 306 2.30 -7.57 15.70
N ARG A 307 1.24 -7.58 16.52
CA ARG A 307 -0.14 -7.76 16.07
C ARG A 307 -0.72 -6.43 15.63
N ILE A 308 -1.76 -6.50 14.81
CA ILE A 308 -2.57 -5.33 14.48
C ILE A 308 -3.34 -4.90 15.74
N ASP A 309 -3.28 -3.61 16.06
CA ASP A 309 -4.00 -3.01 17.18
C ASP A 309 -4.92 -1.92 16.65
N PRO A 310 -6.24 -2.19 16.52
CA PRO A 310 -7.19 -1.27 15.91
C PRO A 310 -7.57 -0.10 16.83
N ARG A 311 -6.99 0.04 18.02
CA ARG A 311 -7.36 1.13 18.95
C ARG A 311 -7.06 2.52 18.34
N PRO A 312 -8.02 3.46 18.36
CA PRO A 312 -7.82 4.84 17.96
C PRO A 312 -6.60 5.44 18.68
N GLY A 313 -5.69 6.09 17.94
CA GLY A 313 -4.45 6.67 18.48
C GLY A 313 -3.22 5.75 18.43
N VAL A 314 -3.37 4.44 18.74
CA VAL A 314 -2.26 3.46 18.60
C VAL A 314 -1.99 3.19 17.13
N MET A 315 -3.06 2.95 16.37
CA MET A 315 -2.95 2.76 14.93
C MET A 315 -2.74 4.09 14.19
N ALA A 316 -3.16 5.24 14.74
CA ALA A 316 -2.90 6.56 14.14
C ALA A 316 -1.41 6.93 14.07
N GLN A 317 -0.56 6.41 14.96
CA GLN A 317 0.90 6.46 14.83
C GLN A 317 1.43 5.46 13.79
N SER A 318 0.73 4.32 13.60
CA SER A 318 1.02 3.31 12.58
C SER A 318 0.47 3.65 11.19
N ALA A 319 -0.49 4.58 11.08
CA ALA A 319 -1.09 5.07 9.84
C ALA A 319 -0.08 5.82 8.95
N GLN A 320 1.14 6.01 9.44
CA GLN A 320 2.25 6.56 8.68
C GLN A 320 3.27 5.50 8.22
N THR A 321 3.24 4.25 8.72
CA THR A 321 4.25 3.22 8.41
C THR A 321 3.62 1.91 7.93
N PRO A 322 3.76 1.56 6.63
CA PRO A 322 3.40 0.24 6.11
C PRO A 322 4.03 -0.89 6.93
N GLY A 323 3.22 -1.86 7.35
CA GLY A 323 3.69 -3.05 8.05
C GLY A 323 3.86 -4.21 7.07
N VAL A 324 5.01 -4.88 7.11
CA VAL A 324 5.24 -6.10 6.32
C VAL A 324 4.51 -7.27 6.99
N LEU A 325 3.54 -7.86 6.30
CA LEU A 325 2.78 -9.00 6.79
C LEU A 325 3.64 -10.27 6.79
N LEU A 326 3.38 -11.17 7.75
CA LEU A 326 3.82 -12.55 7.61
C LEU A 326 3.10 -13.23 6.43
N PRO A 327 3.74 -14.18 5.73
CA PRO A 327 3.11 -14.91 4.62
C PRO A 327 1.77 -15.54 4.99
N GLU A 328 1.65 -16.08 6.20
CA GLU A 328 0.42 -16.69 6.71
C GLU A 328 -0.71 -15.68 6.87
N SER A 329 -0.39 -14.47 7.33
CA SER A 329 -1.36 -13.38 7.47
C SER A 329 -1.79 -12.80 6.12
N ALA A 330 -0.86 -12.72 5.15
CA ALA A 330 -1.20 -12.32 3.79
C ALA A 330 -2.13 -13.35 3.12
N GLU A 331 -1.87 -14.65 3.33
CA GLU A 331 -2.71 -15.72 2.81
C GLU A 331 -4.10 -15.75 3.47
N LEU A 332 -4.19 -15.46 4.77
CA LEU A 332 -5.47 -15.27 5.45
C LEU A 332 -6.29 -14.15 4.78
N LEU A 333 -5.66 -12.99 4.53
CA LEU A 333 -6.33 -11.89 3.83
C LEU A 333 -6.76 -12.28 2.41
N ARG A 334 -5.90 -13.00 1.66
CA ARG A 334 -6.28 -13.53 0.33
C ARG A 334 -7.52 -14.38 0.42
N ARG A 335 -7.58 -15.36 1.34
CA ARG A 335 -8.77 -16.21 1.53
C ARG A 335 -10.03 -15.41 1.87
N LEU A 336 -9.91 -14.40 2.74
CA LEU A 336 -11.03 -13.51 3.08
C LEU A 336 -11.55 -12.74 1.85
N THR A 337 -10.66 -12.40 0.91
CA THR A 337 -11.01 -11.67 -0.32
C THR A 337 -11.35 -12.54 -1.53
N SER A 338 -10.82 -13.76 -1.61
CA SER A 338 -11.05 -14.74 -2.69
C SER A 338 -12.41 -15.42 -2.57
N ASN A 339 -13.10 -15.30 -1.43
CA ASN A 339 -14.46 -15.82 -1.18
C ASN A 339 -15.56 -15.24 -2.11
N LYS A 340 -15.22 -14.47 -3.15
CA LYS A 340 -16.13 -14.06 -4.24
C LYS A 340 -15.80 -14.68 -5.61
N GLN A 341 -14.70 -15.41 -5.76
CA GLN A 341 -14.31 -16.01 -7.06
C GLN A 341 -14.86 -17.43 -7.31
N ASP A 342 -15.33 -18.15 -6.30
CA ASP A 342 -15.82 -19.53 -6.46
C ASP A 342 -17.31 -19.64 -6.84
N GLY A 343 -17.97 -18.50 -7.08
CA GLY A 343 -19.39 -18.49 -7.41
C GLY A 343 -20.26 -19.13 -6.33
N LEU A 344 -19.85 -19.13 -5.05
CA LEU A 344 -20.65 -19.62 -3.92
C LEU A 344 -21.13 -18.44 -3.06
N VAL A 345 -22.39 -18.43 -2.67
CA VAL A 345 -23.08 -17.42 -1.87
C VAL A 345 -23.59 -18.06 -0.58
N ASP A 346 -23.41 -17.35 0.54
CA ASP A 346 -23.95 -17.75 1.83
C ASP A 346 -25.43 -17.33 1.92
N HIS A 347 -26.31 -18.32 2.05
CA HIS A 347 -27.74 -18.13 2.30
C HIS A 347 -28.06 -18.46 3.76
N VAL A 348 -28.60 -17.49 4.48
CA VAL A 348 -28.96 -17.65 5.90
C VAL A 348 -30.44 -17.99 6.02
N PHE A 349 -30.75 -19.12 6.65
CA PHE A 349 -32.10 -19.59 6.93
C PHE A 349 -32.31 -19.67 8.43
N SER A 350 -33.31 -18.95 8.95
CA SER A 350 -33.64 -19.01 10.37
C SER A 350 -34.56 -20.20 10.63
N LEU A 351 -34.07 -21.23 11.32
CA LEU A 351 -34.87 -22.38 11.78
C LEU A 351 -35.81 -21.98 12.90
N ARG A 352 -35.34 -21.15 13.84
CA ARG A 352 -36.07 -20.62 15.00
C ARG A 352 -35.48 -19.24 15.36
N ALA A 353 -36.11 -18.53 16.31
CA ALA A 353 -35.72 -17.17 16.70
C ALA A 353 -34.22 -16.98 17.03
N ASN A 354 -33.53 -18.05 17.45
CA ASN A 354 -32.13 -18.02 17.87
C ASN A 354 -31.24 -19.08 17.18
N LEU A 355 -31.69 -19.63 16.04
CA LEU A 355 -30.92 -20.65 15.32
C LEU A 355 -30.94 -20.38 13.82
N ASP A 356 -29.80 -19.95 13.31
CA ASP A 356 -29.56 -19.71 11.90
C ASP A 356 -28.73 -20.85 11.29
N VAL A 357 -29.16 -21.30 10.11
CA VAL A 357 -28.43 -22.23 9.27
C VAL A 357 -27.89 -21.45 8.09
N VAL A 358 -26.57 -21.46 7.95
CA VAL A 358 -25.91 -20.87 6.78
C VAL A 358 -25.62 -21.98 5.79
N LEU A 359 -26.28 -21.92 4.63
CA LEU A 359 -26.03 -22.80 3.51
C LEU A 359 -25.18 -22.06 2.48
N ARG A 360 -23.99 -22.59 2.18
CA ARG A 360 -23.13 -22.08 1.13
C ARG A 360 -23.44 -22.77 -0.19
N LEU A 361 -23.98 -22.03 -1.15
CA LEU A 361 -24.56 -22.55 -2.40
C LEU A 361 -24.03 -21.80 -3.63
N PRO A 362 -23.99 -22.40 -4.83
CA PRO A 362 -23.59 -21.69 -6.04
C PRO A 362 -24.50 -20.48 -6.38
N SER A 363 -23.91 -19.42 -6.96
CA SER A 363 -24.59 -18.20 -7.39
C SER A 363 -25.37 -18.37 -8.69
N ASP A 364 -25.10 -19.46 -9.41
CA ASP A 364 -25.61 -19.81 -10.74
C ASP A 364 -26.42 -21.11 -10.72
N LEU A 365 -27.09 -21.41 -9.61
CA LEU A 365 -27.98 -22.57 -9.47
C LEU A 365 -28.89 -22.72 -10.69
N THR A 366 -28.87 -23.90 -11.30
CA THR A 366 -29.82 -24.24 -12.36
C THR A 366 -31.24 -24.34 -11.81
N LEU A 367 -32.25 -24.22 -12.68
CA LEU A 367 -33.66 -24.30 -12.26
C LEU A 367 -33.98 -25.64 -11.54
N ALA A 368 -33.33 -26.73 -11.94
CA ALA A 368 -33.48 -28.04 -11.31
C ALA A 368 -32.84 -28.08 -9.91
N GLU A 369 -31.64 -27.52 -9.74
CA GLU A 369 -30.97 -27.44 -8.44
C GLU A 369 -31.70 -26.49 -7.48
N ALA A 370 -32.27 -25.40 -7.99
CA ALA A 370 -33.11 -24.50 -7.21
C ALA A 370 -34.42 -25.18 -6.74
N GLN A 371 -34.98 -26.08 -7.55
CA GLN A 371 -36.17 -26.86 -7.20
C GLN A 371 -35.87 -27.95 -6.17
N ASP A 372 -34.75 -28.67 -6.31
CA ASP A 372 -34.28 -29.64 -5.32
C ASP A 372 -33.96 -28.97 -3.98
N LEU A 373 -33.33 -27.79 -4.02
CA LEU A 373 -33.06 -26.98 -2.84
C LEU A 373 -34.36 -26.46 -2.21
N ALA A 374 -35.35 -26.04 -2.99
CA ALA A 374 -36.67 -25.67 -2.49
C ALA A 374 -37.37 -26.86 -1.81
N GLY A 375 -37.20 -28.08 -2.33
CA GLY A 375 -37.65 -29.33 -1.70
C GLY A 375 -36.98 -29.60 -0.34
N PHE A 376 -35.66 -29.37 -0.26
CA PHE A 376 -34.87 -29.49 0.97
C PHE A 376 -35.22 -28.43 2.02
N VAL A 377 -35.37 -27.16 1.61
CA VAL A 377 -35.78 -26.05 2.49
C VAL A 377 -37.20 -26.25 3.01
N LYS A 378 -38.10 -26.81 2.19
CA LYS A 378 -39.47 -27.16 2.59
C LYS A 378 -39.51 -28.32 3.60
N THR A 379 -38.56 -29.25 3.53
CA THR A 379 -38.41 -30.32 4.53
C THR A 379 -37.83 -29.82 5.86
N LEU A 380 -37.09 -28.71 5.85
CA LEU A 380 -36.56 -28.05 7.05
C LEU A 380 -37.56 -27.09 7.72
N GLY A 381 -38.71 -26.79 7.11
CA GLY A 381 -39.76 -25.97 7.72
C GLY A 381 -39.44 -24.47 7.86
N VAL A 382 -38.51 -23.94 7.05
CA VAL A 382 -37.98 -22.56 7.18
C VAL A 382 -38.48 -21.59 6.11
N THR A 383 -38.59 -20.32 6.47
CA THR A 383 -38.96 -19.23 5.55
C THR A 383 -37.73 -18.44 5.13
N PRO A 384 -37.42 -18.31 3.82
CA PRO A 384 -36.29 -17.51 3.35
C PRO A 384 -36.55 -16.00 3.54
N LYS A 385 -35.52 -15.25 3.96
CA LYS A 385 -35.54 -13.77 3.90
C LYS A 385 -35.10 -13.31 2.50
N PRO A 386 -35.79 -12.34 1.88
CA PRO A 386 -35.40 -11.81 0.58
C PRO A 386 -34.10 -11.00 0.67
N GLN A 387 -33.18 -11.24 -0.26
CA GLN A 387 -31.93 -10.49 -0.42
C GLN A 387 -32.08 -9.47 -1.56
N PRO A 388 -31.58 -8.22 -1.42
CA PRO A 388 -31.66 -7.24 -2.49
C PRO A 388 -30.61 -7.53 -3.58
N THR A 389 -31.05 -7.70 -4.82
CA THR A 389 -30.19 -7.74 -6.00
C THR A 389 -29.84 -6.31 -6.44
N ARG A 390 -28.56 -6.03 -6.72
CA ARG A 390 -28.12 -4.75 -7.33
C ARG A 390 -27.36 -4.99 -8.64
N PRO A 391 -27.60 -4.18 -9.69
CA PRO A 391 -26.92 -4.31 -10.97
C PRO A 391 -25.47 -3.80 -10.89
N ARG A 392 -24.58 -4.46 -11.64
CA ARG A 392 -23.18 -4.07 -11.84
C ARG A 392 -23.13 -2.82 -12.73
N VAL A 393 -22.77 -1.66 -12.18
CA VAL A 393 -22.58 -0.43 -12.97
C VAL A 393 -21.24 -0.54 -13.71
N SER A 394 -21.28 -0.65 -15.04
CA SER A 394 -20.10 -0.52 -15.90
C SER A 394 -19.66 0.95 -15.94
N ARG A 395 -18.36 1.19 -15.71
CA ARG A 395 -17.77 2.53 -15.74
C ARG A 395 -17.75 3.06 -17.18
N PRO A 396 -18.28 4.26 -17.48
CA PRO A 396 -18.05 4.88 -18.78
C PRO A 396 -16.55 5.17 -18.97
N ALA A 397 -16.04 4.96 -20.19
CA ALA A 397 -14.65 5.28 -20.50
C ALA A 397 -14.42 6.79 -20.44
N SER A 398 -13.36 7.23 -19.75
CA SER A 398 -12.99 8.66 -19.65
C SER A 398 -12.79 9.27 -21.04
N ALA A 399 -13.31 10.48 -21.25
CA ALA A 399 -13.18 11.19 -22.52
C ALA A 399 -11.70 11.40 -22.89
N PRO A 400 -11.36 11.42 -24.20
CA PRO A 400 -9.99 11.70 -24.66
C PRO A 400 -9.43 12.97 -24.01
N GLY A 401 -8.20 12.88 -23.50
CA GLY A 401 -7.47 13.99 -22.90
C GLY A 401 -7.95 14.47 -21.52
N LEU A 402 -9.00 13.85 -20.97
CA LEU A 402 -9.50 14.10 -19.61
C LEU A 402 -9.27 12.86 -18.73
N GLY A 403 -9.22 13.05 -17.42
CA GLY A 403 -8.96 11.99 -16.43
C GLY A 403 -7.64 11.27 -16.71
N PRO A 404 -7.61 9.92 -16.75
CA PRO A 404 -6.39 9.15 -17.01
C PRO A 404 -5.97 9.14 -18.48
N SER A 405 -6.74 9.72 -19.40
CA SER A 405 -6.49 9.66 -20.84
C SER A 405 -5.27 10.48 -21.26
N THR A 406 -4.39 9.89 -22.07
CA THR A 406 -3.24 10.57 -22.71
C THR A 406 -3.53 10.99 -24.16
N LYS A 407 -4.70 10.65 -24.70
CA LYS A 407 -5.13 11.07 -26.04
C LYS A 407 -5.39 12.58 -26.07
N PRO A 408 -5.31 13.26 -27.22
CA PRO A 408 -5.70 14.66 -27.33
C PRO A 408 -7.18 14.86 -26.96
N PRO A 409 -7.55 15.96 -26.26
CA PRO A 409 -8.94 16.32 -26.02
C PRO A 409 -9.75 16.44 -27.31
N ARG A 410 -11.03 16.04 -27.24
CA ARG A 410 -11.98 16.16 -28.34
C ARG A 410 -13.08 17.16 -28.01
N GLY A 411 -13.56 17.86 -29.04
CA GLY A 411 -14.68 18.78 -28.92
C GLY A 411 -14.64 19.86 -29.99
N LYS A 412 -15.40 20.93 -29.77
CA LYS A 412 -15.51 22.05 -30.72
C LYS A 412 -14.30 22.96 -30.60
N ARG A 413 -13.59 23.22 -31.71
CA ARG A 413 -12.46 24.16 -31.71
C ARG A 413 -12.89 25.55 -31.23
N HIS A 414 -12.18 26.09 -30.26
CA HIS A 414 -12.30 27.49 -29.88
C HIS A 414 -11.28 28.32 -30.66
N ALA A 415 -11.70 29.46 -31.20
CA ALA A 415 -10.83 30.38 -31.91
C ALA A 415 -11.02 31.78 -31.35
N LEU A 416 -9.91 32.48 -31.15
CA LEU A 416 -9.93 33.88 -30.74
C LEU A 416 -10.40 34.77 -31.90
N PRO A 417 -11.04 35.92 -31.61
CA PRO A 417 -11.34 36.92 -32.62
C PRO A 417 -10.07 37.34 -33.39
N LYS A 418 -10.18 37.55 -34.70
CA LYS A 418 -9.04 37.96 -35.56
C LYS A 418 -8.38 39.27 -35.13
N THR A 419 -9.08 40.10 -34.35
CA THR A 419 -8.60 41.38 -33.83
C THR A 419 -7.72 41.24 -32.60
N VAL A 420 -7.53 40.02 -32.06
CA VAL A 420 -6.65 39.73 -30.94
C VAL A 420 -5.64 38.67 -31.35
N SER A 421 -4.39 38.87 -30.95
CA SER A 421 -3.33 37.87 -31.14
C SER A 421 -2.70 37.49 -29.81
N VAL A 422 -2.32 36.21 -29.70
CA VAL A 422 -1.58 35.67 -28.56
C VAL A 422 -0.11 35.85 -28.83
N ARG A 423 0.62 36.38 -27.84
CA ARG A 423 2.05 36.61 -27.94
C ARG A 423 2.81 35.55 -27.13
N GLY A 424 3.80 34.92 -27.77
CA GLY A 424 4.67 33.94 -27.14
C GLY A 424 3.97 32.62 -26.82
N ALA A 425 4.64 31.78 -26.02
CA ALA A 425 4.07 30.53 -25.52
C ALA A 425 3.11 30.81 -24.35
N LEU A 426 2.02 30.04 -24.27
CA LEU A 426 1.18 30.01 -23.09
C LEU A 426 1.93 29.26 -21.99
N LYS A 427 2.18 29.91 -20.86
CA LYS A 427 2.98 29.36 -19.76
C LYS A 427 2.11 29.03 -18.56
N GLY A 428 2.44 27.94 -17.87
CA GLY A 428 1.85 27.63 -16.57
C GLY A 428 2.28 28.61 -15.49
N LYS A 429 1.49 28.70 -14.43
CA LYS A 429 1.79 29.42 -13.17
C LYS A 429 2.48 30.81 -13.36
N PRO A 430 1.90 31.70 -14.19
CA PRO A 430 2.49 33.02 -14.44
C PRO A 430 2.59 33.85 -13.16
N SER A 431 3.68 34.62 -13.02
CA SER A 431 3.96 35.45 -11.84
C SER A 431 3.14 36.74 -11.78
N SER A 432 2.51 37.17 -12.88
CA SER A 432 1.74 38.42 -12.96
C SER A 432 0.64 38.37 -14.03
N GLY A 433 -0.40 39.18 -13.85
CA GLY A 433 -1.52 39.33 -14.79
C GLY A 433 -2.88 39.43 -14.09
N THR A 434 -3.90 39.92 -14.81
CA THR A 434 -5.27 39.97 -14.32
C THR A 434 -5.88 38.57 -14.36
N ARG A 435 -6.31 38.06 -13.21
CA ARG A 435 -6.84 36.71 -13.09
C ARG A 435 -8.33 36.66 -13.40
N VAL A 436 -8.72 35.63 -14.13
CA VAL A 436 -10.11 35.33 -14.50
C VAL A 436 -10.36 33.83 -14.41
N GLY A 437 -11.61 33.43 -14.15
CA GLY A 437 -11.98 32.06 -13.83
C GLY A 437 -11.89 31.75 -12.33
N SER A 438 -12.44 30.61 -11.91
CA SER A 438 -12.62 30.23 -10.50
C SER A 438 -11.71 29.09 -10.01
N GLY A 439 -10.92 28.48 -10.90
CA GLY A 439 -10.02 27.36 -10.56
C GLY A 439 -8.68 27.79 -9.98
N ARG A 440 -8.67 28.78 -9.08
CA ARG A 440 -7.44 29.43 -8.60
C ARG A 440 -6.52 28.42 -7.91
N GLY A 441 -5.25 28.38 -8.34
CA GLY A 441 -4.22 27.53 -7.72
C GLY A 441 -4.15 26.11 -8.25
N TYR A 442 -5.04 25.73 -9.19
CA TYR A 442 -4.99 24.44 -9.88
C TYR A 442 -4.19 24.53 -11.18
N VAL A 443 -4.82 24.96 -12.26
CA VAL A 443 -4.15 25.18 -13.55
C VAL A 443 -4.29 26.65 -13.91
N ASP A 444 -3.27 27.44 -13.57
CA ASP A 444 -3.15 28.84 -13.97
C ASP A 444 -2.37 28.92 -15.29
N VAL A 445 -3.02 29.40 -16.36
CA VAL A 445 -2.38 29.59 -17.68
C VAL A 445 -2.25 31.09 -17.98
N GLY A 446 -1.02 31.53 -18.26
CA GLY A 446 -0.73 32.90 -18.66
C GLY A 446 -1.04 33.16 -20.13
N LEU A 447 -1.79 34.24 -20.39
CA LEU A 447 -2.09 34.73 -21.73
C LEU A 447 -1.61 36.17 -21.89
N GLN A 448 -0.66 36.37 -22.80
CA GLN A 448 -0.27 37.70 -23.24
C GLN A 448 -1.02 38.02 -24.54
N LEU A 449 -1.87 39.04 -24.51
CA LEU A 449 -2.76 39.40 -25.61
C LEU A 449 -2.42 40.78 -26.14
N ASP A 450 -2.18 40.87 -27.45
CA ASP A 450 -2.02 42.13 -28.18
C ASP A 450 -3.36 42.46 -28.87
N GLY A 451 -3.95 43.62 -28.52
CA GLY A 451 -5.21 44.12 -29.06
C GLY A 451 -5.05 44.84 -30.39
N GLY A 452 -6.02 44.65 -31.29
CA GLY A 452 -6.10 45.32 -32.59
C GLY A 452 -6.56 46.77 -32.52
N ALA A 453 -7.13 47.28 -33.62
CA ALA A 453 -7.51 48.69 -33.74
C ALA A 453 -8.65 49.12 -32.80
N THR A 454 -9.49 48.20 -32.36
CA THR A 454 -10.64 48.44 -31.48
C THR A 454 -10.63 47.51 -30.27
N SER A 455 -11.20 47.98 -29.15
CA SER A 455 -11.36 47.16 -27.95
C SER A 455 -12.23 45.96 -28.26
N THR A 456 -11.76 44.76 -27.93
CA THR A 456 -12.41 43.50 -28.27
C THR A 456 -12.72 42.71 -26.99
N ALA A 457 -13.98 42.29 -26.84
CA ALA A 457 -14.35 41.31 -25.82
C ALA A 457 -14.13 39.89 -26.35
N ILE A 458 -13.37 39.09 -25.62
CA ILE A 458 -13.13 37.68 -25.86
C ILE A 458 -14.00 36.89 -24.89
N PHE A 459 -14.68 35.88 -25.41
CA PHE A 459 -15.49 34.97 -24.63
C PHE A 459 -14.85 33.59 -24.62
N MET A 460 -14.44 33.13 -23.45
CA MET A 460 -13.89 31.79 -23.23
C MET A 460 -14.98 30.93 -22.59
N PRO A 461 -15.57 29.97 -23.32
CA PRO A 461 -16.73 29.25 -22.83
C PRO A 461 -16.38 28.21 -21.76
N ALA A 462 -17.36 27.89 -20.91
CA ALA A 462 -17.35 26.69 -20.09
C ALA A 462 -17.07 25.46 -20.96
N GLY A 463 -16.23 24.56 -20.46
CA GLY A 463 -15.73 23.40 -21.18
C GLY A 463 -14.49 23.66 -22.02
N LEU A 464 -14.00 24.90 -22.16
CA LEU A 464 -12.72 25.15 -22.83
C LEU A 464 -11.58 24.42 -22.10
N VAL A 465 -10.81 23.62 -22.84
CA VAL A 465 -9.63 22.91 -22.36
C VAL A 465 -8.37 23.64 -22.80
N MET A 466 -7.46 23.93 -21.87
CA MET A 466 -6.07 24.28 -22.17
C MET A 466 -5.23 23.00 -22.10
N ILE A 467 -4.61 22.66 -23.23
CA ILE A 467 -3.88 21.40 -23.37
C ILE A 467 -2.44 21.64 -22.94
N SER A 468 -1.98 20.91 -21.92
CA SER A 468 -0.57 20.86 -21.61
C SER A 468 0.18 20.14 -22.72
N LYS A 469 1.32 20.69 -23.17
CA LYS A 469 2.21 20.03 -24.12
C LYS A 469 2.89 18.78 -23.53
N SER A 470 2.87 18.63 -22.20
CA SER A 470 3.33 17.44 -21.50
C SER A 470 2.16 16.58 -21.00
N THR A 471 2.24 15.27 -21.24
CA THR A 471 1.30 14.30 -20.65
C THR A 471 1.55 14.03 -19.16
N SER A 472 2.63 14.57 -18.59
CA SER A 472 2.88 14.54 -17.14
C SER A 472 2.18 15.66 -16.37
N THR A 473 1.70 16.69 -17.06
CA THR A 473 1.11 17.91 -16.48
C THR A 473 -0.40 17.98 -16.80
N GLN A 474 -1.17 18.49 -15.84
CA GLN A 474 -2.62 18.67 -15.93
C GLN A 474 -3.03 19.49 -17.17
N ASN A 475 -4.07 19.07 -17.88
CA ASN A 475 -4.82 19.99 -18.74
C ASN A 475 -5.69 20.90 -17.84
N GLY A 476 -5.90 22.14 -18.26
CA GLY A 476 -6.82 23.06 -17.60
C GLY A 476 -8.23 22.96 -18.17
N LEU A 477 -9.26 22.93 -17.33
CA LEU A 477 -10.66 22.97 -17.74
C LEU A 477 -11.37 24.20 -17.14
N LEU A 478 -11.98 25.01 -17.99
CA LEU A 478 -12.93 26.04 -17.55
C LEU A 478 -14.29 25.38 -17.26
N VAL A 479 -14.87 25.68 -16.10
CA VAL A 479 -16.21 25.18 -15.71
C VAL A 479 -17.31 26.25 -15.83
N GLN A 480 -16.92 27.50 -16.08
CA GLN A 480 -17.80 28.64 -16.31
C GLN A 480 -17.27 29.49 -17.45
N ASP A 481 -18.16 30.26 -18.06
CA ASP A 481 -17.80 31.24 -19.07
C ASP A 481 -16.96 32.36 -18.46
N VAL A 482 -15.92 32.77 -19.19
CA VAL A 482 -15.03 33.86 -18.81
C VAL A 482 -15.03 34.90 -19.91
N ARG A 483 -15.25 36.16 -19.53
CA ARG A 483 -15.16 37.31 -20.44
C ARG A 483 -13.90 38.10 -20.16
N ILE A 484 -13.09 38.31 -21.20
CA ILE A 484 -11.88 39.14 -21.17
C ILE A 484 -12.09 40.33 -22.09
N VAL A 485 -11.73 41.54 -21.66
CA VAL A 485 -11.77 42.73 -22.52
C VAL A 485 -10.34 43.16 -22.81
N VAL A 486 -9.94 43.09 -24.08
CA VAL A 486 -8.63 43.56 -24.55
C VAL A 486 -8.81 44.97 -25.12
N PRO A 487 -8.21 46.01 -24.52
CA PRO A 487 -8.32 47.37 -25.04
C PRO A 487 -7.65 47.54 -26.41
N ALA A 488 -8.15 48.50 -27.19
CA ALA A 488 -7.58 48.85 -28.49
C ALA A 488 -6.08 49.18 -28.38
N LYS A 489 -5.27 48.60 -29.26
CA LYS A 489 -3.81 48.83 -29.39
C LYS A 489 -3.03 48.65 -28.08
N ALA A 490 -3.59 47.91 -27.13
CA ALA A 490 -2.97 47.66 -25.84
C ALA A 490 -2.45 46.23 -25.76
N ARG A 491 -1.38 46.07 -24.98
CA ARG A 491 -0.93 44.76 -24.51
C ARG A 491 -1.50 44.50 -23.13
N THR A 492 -2.06 43.32 -22.93
CA THR A 492 -2.59 42.90 -21.63
C THR A 492 -2.07 41.52 -21.25
N GLN A 493 -1.91 41.30 -19.95
CA GLN A 493 -1.47 40.04 -19.36
C GLN A 493 -2.61 39.48 -18.51
N TRP A 494 -3.07 38.28 -18.84
CA TRP A 494 -4.16 37.61 -18.14
C TRP A 494 -3.70 36.27 -17.59
N ILE A 495 -4.36 35.84 -16.51
CA ILE A 495 -4.18 34.51 -15.90
C ILE A 495 -5.53 33.81 -15.93
N LEU A 496 -5.63 32.73 -16.71
CA LEU A 496 -6.81 31.90 -16.73
C LEU A 496 -6.68 30.86 -15.61
N ALA A 497 -7.48 31.02 -14.55
CA ALA A 497 -7.55 30.12 -13.41
C ALA A 497 -8.55 29.00 -13.68
N MET A 498 -8.02 27.81 -13.99
CA MET A 498 -8.77 26.65 -14.46
C MET A 498 -8.62 25.46 -13.52
N TYR A 499 -9.52 24.49 -13.64
CA TYR A 499 -9.50 23.27 -12.84
C TYR A 499 -8.62 22.19 -13.48
N CYS A 500 -8.01 21.35 -12.64
CA CYS A 500 -7.27 20.17 -13.05
C CYS A 500 -8.20 19.17 -13.75
N ALA A 501 -7.93 18.88 -15.02
CA ALA A 501 -8.74 17.96 -15.81
C ALA A 501 -8.27 16.50 -15.79
N ASN A 502 -7.12 16.21 -15.16
CA ASN A 502 -6.46 14.90 -15.18
C ASN A 502 -5.92 14.56 -13.79
N HIS A 503 -6.74 14.09 -12.84
CA HIS A 503 -6.36 13.88 -11.43
C HIS A 503 -4.93 13.31 -11.20
N ASP A 504 -4.49 12.41 -12.08
CA ASP A 504 -3.23 11.68 -11.95
C ASP A 504 -1.99 12.37 -12.52
N ARG A 505 -2.10 13.61 -13.00
CA ARG A 505 -0.99 14.40 -13.53
C ARG A 505 -0.51 15.44 -12.52
N SER A 506 0.73 15.91 -12.70
CA SER A 506 1.31 16.94 -11.85
C SER A 506 0.61 18.29 -12.06
N PRO A 507 0.39 19.08 -10.99
CA PRO A 507 -0.05 20.46 -11.12
C PRO A 507 0.87 21.26 -12.04
N ALA A 508 0.34 22.32 -12.66
CA ALA A 508 1.12 23.16 -13.56
C ALA A 508 2.19 23.98 -12.79
N ASP A 509 3.40 24.03 -13.35
CA ASP A 509 4.49 24.91 -12.91
C ASP A 509 4.83 25.98 -13.98
N ASP A 510 5.83 26.81 -13.70
CA ASP A 510 6.23 27.94 -14.55
C ASP A 510 7.04 27.53 -15.80
N SER A 511 7.51 26.28 -15.85
CA SER A 511 8.20 25.70 -16.99
C SER A 511 7.24 25.09 -18.02
N ASP A 512 6.04 24.68 -17.57
CA ASP A 512 5.02 24.05 -18.39
C ASP A 512 4.49 24.97 -19.51
N GLU A 513 4.24 24.37 -20.67
CA GLU A 513 3.66 25.05 -21.83
C GLU A 513 2.30 24.48 -22.20
N PHE A 514 1.43 25.39 -22.63
CA PHE A 514 0.06 25.07 -22.99
C PHE A 514 -0.27 25.49 -24.42
N GLU A 515 -1.34 24.92 -24.95
CA GLU A 515 -1.99 25.35 -26.18
C GLU A 515 -3.51 25.39 -26.03
N PHE A 516 -4.17 26.17 -26.88
CA PHE A 516 -5.63 26.21 -26.91
C PHE A 516 -6.18 24.87 -27.40
N GLY A 517 -6.95 24.22 -26.54
CA GLY A 517 -7.71 23.03 -26.87
C GLY A 517 -9.13 23.32 -27.35
N PRO A 518 -9.90 22.25 -27.56
CA PRO A 518 -11.32 22.36 -27.85
C PRO A 518 -12.13 22.74 -26.61
N VAL A 519 -13.36 23.16 -26.84
CA VAL A 519 -14.44 23.11 -25.86
C VAL A 519 -14.95 21.68 -25.81
N THR A 520 -14.80 21.00 -24.68
CA THR A 520 -15.25 19.62 -24.51
C THR A 520 -16.76 19.52 -24.79
N GLN A 521 -17.15 18.46 -25.47
CA GLN A 521 -18.55 18.10 -25.72
C GLN A 521 -18.93 16.82 -24.98
N ASP A 522 -18.13 16.41 -24.00
CA ASP A 522 -18.42 15.25 -23.18
C ASP A 522 -19.76 15.48 -22.45
N PRO A 523 -20.78 14.62 -22.69
CA PRO A 523 -22.10 14.79 -22.09
C PRO A 523 -22.04 14.69 -20.56
N ALA A 524 -21.05 14.03 -19.97
CA ALA A 524 -20.91 13.92 -18.52
C ALA A 524 -20.60 15.28 -17.86
N PHE A 525 -20.03 16.22 -18.61
CA PHE A 525 -19.75 17.58 -18.14
C PHE A 525 -20.91 18.57 -18.33
N LYS A 526 -21.88 18.24 -19.19
CA LYS A 526 -23.02 19.11 -19.48
C LYS A 526 -23.74 19.52 -18.19
N ASP A 527 -23.96 18.55 -17.30
CA ASP A 527 -24.64 18.78 -16.03
C ASP A 527 -23.89 19.74 -15.11
N LEU A 528 -22.57 19.56 -14.98
CA LEU A 528 -21.73 20.45 -14.18
C LEU A 528 -21.80 21.90 -14.68
N PHE A 529 -21.69 22.10 -16.00
CA PHE A 529 -21.71 23.43 -16.59
C PHE A 529 -23.09 24.10 -16.43
N GLU A 530 -24.17 23.34 -16.59
CA GLU A 530 -25.54 23.84 -16.39
C GLU A 530 -25.81 24.23 -14.93
N ILE A 531 -25.34 23.44 -13.96
CA ILE A 531 -25.50 23.76 -12.53
C ILE A 531 -24.71 25.03 -12.16
N LEU A 532 -23.49 25.17 -12.67
CA LEU A 532 -22.60 26.29 -12.35
C LEU A 532 -22.92 27.55 -13.17
N ALA A 533 -23.70 27.46 -14.24
CA ALA A 533 -24.04 28.61 -15.06
C ALA A 533 -24.73 29.71 -14.23
N GLY A 534 -24.20 30.94 -14.30
CA GLY A 534 -24.76 32.09 -13.59
C GLY A 534 -24.62 32.04 -12.07
N ARG A 535 -23.75 31.18 -11.52
CA ARG A 535 -23.46 31.13 -10.08
C ARG A 535 -22.13 31.77 -9.74
N THR A 536 -22.02 32.36 -8.55
CA THR A 536 -20.72 32.73 -7.99
C THR A 536 -20.12 31.50 -7.33
N ILE A 537 -18.86 31.19 -7.64
CA ILE A 537 -18.07 30.17 -6.95
C ILE A 537 -17.14 30.89 -5.99
N PRO A 538 -17.43 30.89 -4.67
CA PRO A 538 -16.53 31.46 -3.67
C PRO A 538 -15.19 30.73 -3.63
N ASP A 539 -14.13 31.43 -3.22
CA ASP A 539 -12.77 30.88 -3.15
C ASP A 539 -12.66 29.61 -2.27
N ASP A 540 -13.47 29.49 -1.21
CA ASP A 540 -13.52 28.31 -0.33
C ASP A 540 -14.26 27.11 -0.96
N MET A 541 -15.00 27.33 -2.05
CA MET A 541 -15.70 26.31 -2.81
C MET A 541 -14.89 25.79 -4.01
N THR A 542 -13.75 26.41 -4.34
CA THR A 542 -12.87 25.99 -5.43
C THR A 542 -12.44 24.53 -5.29
N ASP A 543 -12.10 24.06 -4.08
CA ASP A 543 -11.76 22.63 -3.87
C ASP A 543 -12.96 21.71 -4.13
N SER A 544 -14.16 22.12 -3.71
CA SER A 544 -15.38 21.34 -3.93
C SER A 544 -15.73 21.21 -5.40
N VAL A 545 -15.53 22.27 -6.19
CA VAL A 545 -15.73 22.25 -7.64
C VAL A 545 -14.65 21.41 -8.33
N GLN A 546 -13.40 21.45 -7.86
CA GLN A 546 -12.35 20.57 -8.35
C GLN A 546 -12.71 19.09 -8.15
N GLN A 547 -13.30 18.74 -7.01
CA GLN A 547 -13.78 17.38 -6.77
C GLN A 547 -14.91 16.98 -7.73
N ALA A 548 -15.82 17.89 -8.03
CA ALA A 548 -16.88 17.66 -9.01
C ALA A 548 -16.33 17.38 -10.41
N VAL A 549 -15.29 18.12 -10.84
CA VAL A 549 -14.58 17.84 -12.10
C VAL A 549 -14.00 16.43 -12.09
N TRP A 550 -13.34 16.00 -11.01
CA TRP A 550 -12.74 14.68 -10.92
C TRP A 550 -13.75 13.52 -10.80
N GLN A 551 -14.90 13.74 -10.16
CA GLN A 551 -16.00 12.77 -10.19
C GLN A 551 -16.46 12.46 -11.62
N ILE A 552 -16.39 13.44 -12.52
CA ILE A 552 -16.73 13.27 -13.93
C ILE A 552 -15.56 12.63 -14.70
N THR A 553 -14.33 13.09 -14.53
CA THR A 553 -13.20 12.62 -15.35
C THR A 553 -12.69 11.23 -14.97
N ASP A 554 -12.75 10.90 -13.68
CA ASP A 554 -12.13 9.72 -13.09
C ASP A 554 -13.14 8.80 -12.37
N GLY A 555 -14.35 9.31 -12.09
CA GLY A 555 -15.45 8.61 -11.44
C GLY A 555 -16.61 8.25 -12.38
N GLY A 556 -17.80 8.08 -11.80
CA GLY A 556 -19.04 7.71 -12.51
C GLY A 556 -19.94 8.90 -12.89
N GLY A 557 -19.46 10.14 -12.75
CA GLY A 557 -20.27 11.37 -12.82
C GLY A 557 -20.56 11.97 -11.45
N LEU A 558 -21.29 13.10 -11.44
CA LEU A 558 -21.61 13.84 -10.21
C LEU A 558 -22.48 13.01 -9.26
N THR A 559 -22.11 12.96 -7.98
CA THR A 559 -22.96 12.34 -6.96
C THR A 559 -24.15 13.24 -6.60
N PRO A 560 -25.27 12.69 -6.08
CA PRO A 560 -26.41 13.50 -5.63
C PRO A 560 -26.03 14.58 -4.60
N GLU A 561 -25.12 14.26 -3.68
CA GLU A 561 -24.65 15.18 -2.64
C GLU A 561 -23.84 16.33 -3.25
N THR A 562 -22.99 16.00 -4.22
CA THR A 562 -22.18 16.98 -4.94
C THR A 562 -23.09 17.90 -5.76
N ARG A 563 -24.10 17.33 -6.43
CA ARG A 563 -25.11 18.08 -7.18
C ARG A 563 -25.88 19.05 -6.29
N ALA A 564 -26.33 18.60 -5.12
CA ALA A 564 -27.04 19.42 -4.16
C ALA A 564 -26.19 20.58 -3.65
N MET A 565 -24.92 20.30 -3.32
CA MET A 565 -23.96 21.31 -2.88
C MET A 565 -23.70 22.37 -3.97
N LEU A 566 -23.45 21.97 -5.21
CA LEU A 566 -23.23 22.91 -6.32
C LEU A 566 -24.49 23.73 -6.63
N THR A 567 -25.68 23.14 -6.49
CA THR A 567 -26.96 23.83 -6.69
C THR A 567 -27.25 24.86 -5.59
N ALA A 568 -26.66 24.70 -4.40
CA ALA A 568 -26.79 25.64 -3.29
C ALA A 568 -25.85 26.86 -3.41
N LEU A 569 -24.95 26.89 -4.39
CA LEU A 569 -24.08 28.05 -4.61
C LEU A 569 -24.90 29.30 -4.96
N PRO A 570 -24.48 30.49 -4.47
CA PRO A 570 -25.19 31.75 -4.74
C PRO A 570 -25.21 32.06 -6.24
N LEU A 571 -26.28 32.71 -6.70
CA LEU A 571 -26.33 33.27 -8.05
C LEU A 571 -25.33 34.44 -8.15
N ALA A 572 -24.75 34.62 -9.34
CA ALA A 572 -23.95 35.79 -9.65
C ALA A 572 -24.89 37.00 -9.74
N GLU A 573 -24.50 38.10 -9.08
CA GLU A 573 -25.21 39.38 -9.13
C GLU A 573 -25.10 40.08 -10.49
#